data_AF-A0A5C5WVS1-F1
#
_entry.id   AF-A0A5C5WVS1-F1
#
_cell.length_a   1.000
_cell.length_b   1.000
_cell.length_c   1.000
_cell.angle_alpha   90.00
_cell.angle_beta   90.00
_cell.angle_gamma   90.00
#
_symmetry.space_group_name_H-M   'P 1'
#
loop_
_entity.id
_entity.type
_entity.pdbx_description
1 polymer ?
#
loop_
_entity_poly.entity_id
_entity_poly.type
_entity_poly.pdbx_seq_one_letter_code
_entity_poly.pdbx_strand_id
1 'polypeptide(L)'
;MRRVRIRRNALDGEFLSHALNSTLDNLYNLYKLVESEFENPDARGQLRARQRMQTERMTPDLPKAALPTAGKTPQVDAAQATSTLSELEQDLARLQRSIRLTIAEKLNQFAGQAFPTLEENRKLVDTIAQLIDSHGLRVRCSECGHPAILRVSPRGNSSGVFVFDHTIDNRRTFHGGKSRLPVIHLVAKPPRRKASKKLAS
;
A
#
# COMPACT_ATOMS: atom_id res chain seq x y z
N MET A 1 50.85 -21.46 2.28
CA MET A 1 49.84 -21.39 1.19
C MET A 1 48.78 -22.48 1.39
N ARG A 2 47.53 -22.13 1.73
CA ARG A 2 46.35 -23.00 1.54
C ARG A 2 45.13 -22.12 1.22
N ARG A 3 44.62 -22.22 0.00
CA ARG A 3 43.39 -21.57 -0.46
C ARG A 3 42.21 -22.50 -0.15
N VAL A 4 41.22 -22.02 0.60
CA VAL A 4 39.94 -22.71 0.79
C VAL A 4 38.96 -22.19 -0.28
N ARG A 5 38.55 -23.08 -1.18
CA ARG A 5 37.44 -22.85 -2.13
C ARG A 5 36.13 -23.17 -1.43
N ILE A 6 35.24 -22.18 -1.31
CA ILE A 6 33.85 -22.39 -0.91
C ILE A 6 33.02 -22.49 -2.20
N ARG A 7 32.33 -23.64 -2.35
CA ARG A 7 31.37 -23.91 -3.43
C ARG A 7 30.12 -23.05 -3.22
N ARG A 8 29.67 -22.34 -4.26
CA ARG A 8 28.32 -21.75 -4.34
C ARG A 8 27.37 -22.85 -4.79
N ASN A 9 26.41 -23.23 -3.95
CA ASN A 9 25.24 -23.95 -4.40
C ASN A 9 24.24 -22.93 -4.96
N ALA A 10 23.99 -23.03 -6.25
CA ALA A 10 22.87 -22.40 -6.94
C ALA A 10 21.70 -23.38 -6.86
N LEU A 11 20.65 -23.03 -6.12
CA LEU A 11 19.33 -23.65 -6.23
C LEU A 11 18.26 -22.58 -5.90
N ASP A 12 17.40 -22.36 -6.89
CA ASP A 12 15.96 -22.08 -6.80
C ASP A 12 15.47 -20.66 -6.46
N GLY A 13 15.72 -19.72 -7.39
CA GLY A 13 15.19 -18.35 -7.38
C GLY A 13 13.87 -18.13 -8.13
N GLU A 14 13.34 -19.13 -8.85
CA GLU A 14 12.19 -18.93 -9.75
C GLU A 14 10.84 -19.35 -9.16
N PHE A 15 10.81 -20.21 -8.14
CA PHE A 15 9.54 -20.69 -7.55
C PHE A 15 8.95 -19.76 -6.49
N LEU A 16 9.78 -18.93 -5.84
CA LEU A 16 9.35 -18.00 -4.78
C LEU A 16 8.78 -16.68 -5.33
N SER A 17 9.10 -16.30 -6.57
CA SER A 17 8.63 -15.04 -7.17
C SER A 17 7.16 -15.10 -7.61
N HIS A 18 6.68 -16.25 -8.09
CA HIS A 18 5.29 -16.39 -8.54
C HIS A 18 4.27 -16.48 -7.40
N ALA A 19 4.63 -17.07 -6.26
CA ALA A 19 3.75 -17.20 -5.09
C ALA A 19 3.56 -15.86 -4.34
N LEU A 20 4.57 -15.00 -4.33
CA LEU A 20 4.51 -13.67 -3.71
C LEU A 20 3.72 -12.66 -4.56
N ASN A 21 3.77 -12.80 -5.90
CA ASN A 21 2.99 -11.93 -6.80
C ASN A 21 1.48 -12.23 -6.70
N SER A 22 1.08 -13.51 -6.64
CA SER A 22 -0.33 -13.91 -6.52
C SER A 22 -0.98 -13.47 -5.19
N THR A 23 -0.23 -13.48 -4.09
CA THR A 23 -0.73 -13.08 -2.77
C THR A 23 -0.82 -11.55 -2.62
N LEU A 24 0.10 -10.79 -3.22
CA LEU A 24 0.02 -9.33 -3.28
C LEU A 24 -1.10 -8.84 -4.19
N ASP A 25 -1.34 -9.51 -5.33
CA ASP A 25 -2.47 -9.20 -6.21
C ASP A 25 -3.81 -9.49 -5.52
N ASN A 26 -3.91 -10.56 -4.73
CA ASN A 26 -5.12 -10.87 -3.97
C ASN A 26 -5.39 -9.87 -2.84
N LEU A 27 -4.36 -9.38 -2.15
CA LEU A 27 -4.51 -8.33 -1.12
C LEU A 27 -4.85 -6.96 -1.73
N TYR A 28 -4.29 -6.64 -2.89
CA TYR A 28 -4.64 -5.43 -3.65
C TYR A 28 -6.08 -5.48 -4.17
N ASN A 29 -6.53 -6.65 -4.64
CA ASN A 29 -7.91 -6.86 -5.06
C ASN A 29 -8.89 -6.81 -3.88
N LEU A 30 -8.52 -7.33 -2.70
CA LEU A 30 -9.36 -7.24 -1.49
C LEU A 30 -9.50 -5.78 -1.01
N TYR A 31 -8.40 -5.01 -1.04
CA TYR A 31 -8.41 -3.60 -0.69
C TYR A 31 -9.27 -2.77 -1.69
N LYS A 32 -9.18 -3.06 -2.99
CA LYS A 32 -10.03 -2.42 -4.01
C LYS A 32 -11.50 -2.82 -3.92
N LEU A 33 -11.82 -4.07 -3.56
CA LEU A 33 -13.20 -4.51 -3.39
C LEU A 33 -13.88 -3.73 -2.26
N VAL A 34 -13.19 -3.58 -1.13
CA VAL A 34 -13.67 -2.81 0.02
C VAL A 34 -13.83 -1.32 -0.37
N GLU A 35 -12.87 -0.70 -1.07
CA GLU A 35 -13.05 0.69 -1.54
C GLU A 35 -14.26 0.84 -2.48
N SER A 36 -14.53 -0.13 -3.36
CA SER A 36 -15.70 -0.10 -4.26
C SER A 36 -17.06 -0.25 -3.55
N GLU A 37 -17.10 -0.94 -2.41
CA GLU A 37 -18.32 -1.08 -1.59
C GLU A 37 -18.69 0.21 -0.85
N PHE A 38 -17.72 1.11 -0.65
CA PHE A 38 -17.94 2.43 -0.04
C PHE A 38 -18.29 3.54 -1.06
N GLU A 39 -18.11 3.31 -2.37
CA GLU A 39 -18.37 4.32 -3.40
C GLU A 39 -19.72 4.19 -4.12
N ASN A 40 -20.50 3.11 -3.92
CA ASN A 40 -21.80 2.96 -4.59
C ASN A 40 -22.91 2.28 -3.74
N PRO A 41 -23.79 3.06 -3.07
CA PRO A 41 -24.88 2.51 -2.26
C PRO A 41 -25.97 1.77 -3.07
N ASP A 42 -26.02 1.92 -4.40
CA ASP A 42 -27.03 1.26 -5.27
C ASP A 42 -26.67 -0.19 -5.66
N ALA A 43 -25.42 -0.63 -5.46
CA ALA A 43 -25.00 -2.00 -5.82
C ALA A 43 -25.66 -3.08 -4.93
N ARG A 44 -26.05 -2.72 -3.70
CA ARG A 44 -26.75 -3.63 -2.77
C ARG A 44 -28.16 -4.00 -3.22
N GLY A 45 -28.84 -3.13 -3.98
CA GLY A 45 -30.18 -3.39 -4.50
C GLY A 45 -30.20 -4.37 -5.67
N GLN A 46 -29.21 -4.26 -6.56
CA GLN A 46 -29.19 -5.02 -7.82
C GLN A 46 -28.75 -6.49 -7.64
N LEU A 47 -27.85 -6.77 -6.69
CA LEU A 47 -27.49 -8.16 -6.36
C LEU A 47 -28.66 -8.94 -5.74
N ARG A 48 -29.47 -8.29 -4.89
CA ARG A 48 -30.64 -8.91 -4.26
C ARG A 48 -31.76 -9.20 -5.28
N ALA A 49 -31.93 -8.33 -6.28
CA ALA A 49 -32.90 -8.55 -7.35
C ALA A 49 -32.52 -9.71 -8.28
N ARG A 50 -31.23 -9.87 -8.60
CA ARG A 50 -30.73 -10.98 -9.44
C ARG A 50 -30.81 -12.35 -8.75
N GLN A 51 -30.56 -12.42 -7.44
CA GLN A 51 -30.67 -13.68 -6.69
C GLN A 51 -32.12 -14.16 -6.56
N ARG A 52 -33.11 -13.27 -6.50
CA ARG A 52 -34.53 -13.65 -6.45
C ARG A 52 -35.05 -14.24 -7.77
N MET A 53 -34.59 -13.76 -8.92
CA MET A 53 -35.07 -14.26 -10.22
C MET A 53 -34.48 -15.62 -10.63
N GLN A 54 -33.39 -16.08 -10.00
CA GLN A 54 -32.81 -17.41 -10.29
C GLN A 54 -33.42 -18.53 -9.45
N THR A 55 -34.02 -18.23 -8.28
CA THR A 55 -34.60 -19.25 -7.40
C THR A 55 -36.04 -19.66 -7.76
N GLU A 56 -36.70 -18.97 -8.70
CA GLU A 56 -38.11 -19.24 -9.05
C GLU A 56 -38.32 -20.13 -10.30
N ARG A 57 -37.27 -20.68 -10.92
CA ARG A 57 -37.40 -21.42 -12.19
C ARG A 57 -36.86 -22.84 -12.27
N MET A 58 -36.44 -23.47 -11.17
CA MET A 58 -35.99 -24.87 -11.21
C MET A 58 -36.46 -25.65 -9.98
N THR A 59 -37.64 -26.23 -10.07
CA THR A 59 -38.00 -27.42 -9.28
C THR A 59 -37.91 -28.64 -10.20
N PRO A 60 -36.91 -29.51 -9.99
CA PRO A 60 -37.11 -30.93 -10.17
C PRO A 60 -37.18 -31.60 -8.79
N ASP A 61 -38.18 -32.47 -8.65
CA ASP A 61 -38.33 -33.39 -7.52
C ASP A 61 -37.00 -34.09 -7.21
N LEU A 62 -36.44 -33.79 -6.04
CA LEU A 62 -35.32 -34.52 -5.47
C LEU A 62 -35.86 -35.45 -4.36
N PRO A 63 -35.43 -36.72 -4.33
CA PRO A 63 -35.88 -37.68 -3.33
C PRO A 63 -35.47 -37.21 -1.93
N LYS A 64 -36.38 -37.45 -0.97
CA LYS A 64 -36.31 -37.13 0.46
C LYS A 64 -35.19 -37.93 1.15
N ALA A 65 -33.94 -37.66 0.78
CA ALA A 65 -32.77 -38.16 1.49
C ALA A 65 -32.67 -37.41 2.83
N ALA A 66 -32.54 -38.18 3.90
CA ALA A 66 -32.53 -37.72 5.28
C ALA A 66 -31.62 -36.50 5.47
N LEU A 67 -32.19 -35.44 6.05
CA LEU A 67 -31.40 -34.33 6.56
C LEU A 67 -30.34 -34.88 7.52
N PRO A 68 -29.06 -34.50 7.36
CA PRO A 68 -28.09 -34.74 8.41
C PRO A 68 -28.60 -34.04 9.67
N THR A 69 -28.72 -34.81 10.74
CA THR A 69 -29.05 -34.35 12.08
C THR A 69 -28.20 -33.13 12.42
N ALA A 70 -28.87 -32.12 12.96
CA ALA A 70 -28.31 -30.81 13.32
C ALA A 70 -27.00 -30.95 14.11
N GLY A 71 -25.88 -30.96 13.40
CA GLY A 71 -24.57 -30.73 13.97
C GLY A 71 -24.56 -29.32 14.53
N LYS A 72 -24.46 -29.21 15.84
CA LYS A 72 -24.31 -27.97 16.60
C LYS A 72 -23.26 -27.11 15.89
N THR A 73 -23.67 -26.03 15.24
CA THR A 73 -22.73 -25.08 14.63
C THR A 73 -21.79 -24.62 15.73
N PRO A 74 -20.45 -24.67 15.54
CA PRO A 74 -19.53 -24.17 16.54
C PRO A 74 -19.78 -22.67 16.70
N GLN A 75 -20.40 -22.29 17.82
CA GLN A 75 -20.55 -20.90 18.19
C GLN A 75 -19.18 -20.39 18.62
N VAL A 76 -18.63 -19.45 17.85
CA VAL A 76 -17.44 -18.71 18.25
C VAL A 76 -17.86 -17.73 19.35
N ASP A 77 -17.20 -17.78 20.49
CA ASP A 77 -17.40 -16.82 21.56
C ASP A 77 -16.98 -15.42 21.08
N ALA A 78 -17.88 -14.44 21.22
CA ALA A 78 -17.63 -13.06 20.81
C ALA A 78 -16.41 -12.46 21.53
N ALA A 79 -16.15 -12.86 22.78
CA ALA A 79 -14.97 -12.42 23.52
C ALA A 79 -13.68 -12.96 22.87
N GLN A 80 -13.67 -14.24 22.48
CA GLN A 80 -12.55 -14.86 21.80
C GLN A 80 -12.29 -14.21 20.43
N ALA A 81 -13.34 -13.98 19.64
CA ALA A 81 -13.21 -13.29 18.35
C ALA A 81 -12.63 -11.88 18.49
N THR A 82 -13.06 -11.13 19.51
CA THR A 82 -12.55 -9.78 19.77
C THR A 82 -11.06 -9.80 20.16
N SER A 83 -10.64 -10.75 20.99
CA SER A 83 -9.22 -10.94 21.36
C SER A 83 -8.36 -11.22 20.12
N THR A 84 -8.78 -12.20 19.30
CA THR A 84 -8.03 -12.58 18.09
C THR A 84 -7.92 -11.43 17.09
N LEU A 85 -8.96 -10.62 16.93
CA LEU A 85 -8.89 -9.43 16.07
C LEU A 85 -7.96 -8.36 16.64
N SER A 86 -7.95 -8.14 17.95
CA SER A 86 -7.01 -7.21 18.58
C SER A 86 -5.56 -7.65 18.44
N GLU A 87 -5.28 -8.95 18.60
CA GLU A 87 -3.96 -9.53 18.35
C GLU A 87 -3.52 -9.32 16.89
N LEU A 88 -4.44 -9.57 15.94
CA LEU A 88 -4.18 -9.33 14.52
C LEU A 88 -3.88 -7.85 14.23
N GLU A 89 -4.61 -6.91 14.82
CA GLU A 89 -4.34 -5.47 14.68
C GLU A 89 -2.94 -5.10 15.18
N GLN A 90 -2.51 -5.67 16.31
CA GLN A 90 -1.17 -5.44 16.86
C GLN A 90 -0.08 -6.01 15.95
N ASP A 91 -0.29 -7.20 15.41
CA ASP A 91 0.65 -7.83 14.48
C ASP A 91 0.76 -7.05 13.16
N LEU A 92 -0.37 -6.60 12.60
CA LEU A 92 -0.39 -5.74 11.43
C LEU A 92 0.36 -4.41 11.69
N ALA A 93 0.14 -3.78 12.84
CA ALA A 93 0.86 -2.56 13.22
C ALA A 93 2.38 -2.80 13.32
N ARG A 94 2.80 -3.95 13.87
CA ARG A 94 4.22 -4.34 13.96
C ARG A 94 4.83 -4.53 12.57
N LEU A 95 4.14 -5.23 11.68
CA LEU A 95 4.59 -5.46 10.30
C LEU A 95 4.69 -4.15 9.51
N GLN A 96 3.67 -3.30 9.56
CA GLN A 96 3.69 -1.99 8.90
C GLN A 96 4.83 -1.11 9.39
N ARG A 97 5.10 -1.12 10.70
CA ARG A 97 6.26 -0.41 11.27
C ARG A 97 7.57 -0.96 10.72
N SER A 98 7.74 -2.28 10.70
CA SER A 98 8.93 -2.94 10.16
C SER A 98 9.17 -2.60 8.69
N ILE A 99 8.12 -2.66 7.87
CA ILE A 99 8.16 -2.26 6.45
C ILE A 99 8.63 -0.81 6.31
N ARG A 100 8.01 0.13 7.03
CA ARG A 100 8.37 1.55 6.97
C ARG A 100 9.84 1.80 7.36
N LEU A 101 10.32 1.14 8.43
CA LEU A 101 11.71 1.28 8.88
C LEU A 101 12.69 0.71 7.86
N THR A 102 12.38 -0.46 7.30
CA THR A 102 13.21 -1.11 6.29
C THR A 102 13.31 -0.26 5.02
N ILE A 103 12.18 0.26 4.51
CA ILE A 103 12.19 1.15 3.34
C ILE A 103 13.03 2.40 3.65
N ALA A 104 12.81 3.05 4.80
CA ALA A 104 13.57 4.24 5.16
C ALA A 104 15.08 3.96 5.25
N GLU A 105 15.48 2.83 5.84
CA GLU A 105 16.89 2.42 5.93
C GLU A 105 17.52 2.26 4.54
N LYS A 106 16.86 1.50 3.64
CA LYS A 106 17.37 1.27 2.27
C LYS A 106 17.44 2.55 1.46
N LEU A 107 16.43 3.41 1.54
CA LEU A 107 16.43 4.70 0.85
C LEU A 107 17.54 5.63 1.36
N ASN A 108 17.84 5.60 2.67
CA ASN A 108 18.90 6.42 3.25
C ASN A 108 20.33 5.98 2.89
N GLN A 109 20.51 4.81 2.28
CA GLN A 109 21.82 4.43 1.71
C GLN A 109 22.25 5.37 0.58
N PHE A 110 21.30 6.05 -0.06
CA PHE A 110 21.53 7.05 -1.11
C PHE A 110 21.62 8.49 -0.57
N ALA A 111 21.37 8.72 0.72
CA ALA A 111 21.36 10.06 1.29
C ALA A 111 22.76 10.71 1.16
N GLY A 112 22.78 12.00 0.83
CA GLY A 112 24.01 12.75 0.59
C GLY A 112 24.65 12.51 -0.79
N GLN A 113 24.08 11.64 -1.62
CA GLN A 113 24.51 11.38 -3.00
C GLN A 113 23.68 12.20 -3.99
N ALA A 114 24.22 12.37 -5.20
CA ALA A 114 23.51 12.93 -6.34
C ALA A 114 23.98 12.20 -7.59
N PHE A 115 23.07 11.93 -8.52
CA PHE A 115 23.43 11.36 -9.82
C PHE A 115 23.95 12.47 -10.75
N PRO A 116 24.80 12.12 -11.74
CA PRO A 116 25.41 13.09 -12.65
C PRO A 116 24.41 13.94 -13.43
N THR A 117 23.24 13.39 -13.76
CA THR A 117 22.25 14.05 -14.61
C THR A 117 20.93 14.33 -13.89
N LEU A 118 20.24 15.39 -14.36
CA LEU A 118 18.88 15.71 -13.93
C LEU A 118 17.90 14.55 -14.17
N GLU A 119 18.07 13.85 -15.29
CA GLU A 119 17.20 12.74 -15.67
C GLU A 119 17.34 11.55 -14.72
N GLU A 120 18.57 11.17 -14.36
CA GLU A 120 18.82 10.11 -13.38
C GLU A 120 18.26 10.46 -12.00
N ASN A 121 18.45 11.70 -11.54
CA ASN A 121 17.88 12.15 -10.27
C ASN A 121 16.34 12.14 -10.30
N ARG A 122 15.70 12.54 -11.41
CA ARG A 122 14.24 12.45 -11.57
C ARG A 122 13.76 11.01 -11.53
N LYS A 123 14.39 10.13 -12.32
CA LYS A 123 14.04 8.71 -12.37
C LYS A 123 14.14 8.05 -11.00
N LEU A 124 15.20 8.35 -10.24
CA LEU A 124 15.36 7.91 -8.86
C LEU A 124 14.18 8.37 -8.00
N VAL A 125 13.90 9.68 -7.99
CA VAL A 125 12.86 10.26 -7.14
C VAL A 125 11.46 9.77 -7.51
N ASP A 126 11.17 9.57 -8.79
CA ASP A 126 9.91 9.00 -9.26
C ASP A 126 9.76 7.54 -8.81
N THR A 127 10.84 6.76 -8.88
CA THR A 127 10.87 5.37 -8.37
C THR A 127 10.64 5.33 -6.86
N ILE A 128 11.30 6.21 -6.10
CA ILE A 128 11.08 6.37 -4.66
C ILE A 128 9.63 6.74 -4.38
N ALA A 129 9.08 7.71 -5.11
CA ALA A 129 7.70 8.17 -4.93
C ALA A 129 6.69 7.05 -5.17
N GLN A 130 6.87 6.27 -6.24
CA GLN A 130 6.01 5.11 -6.54
C GLN A 130 6.09 4.06 -5.43
N LEU A 131 7.30 3.71 -4.99
CA LEU A 131 7.52 2.73 -3.92
C LEU A 131 6.85 3.16 -2.61
N ILE A 132 7.02 4.41 -2.18
CA ILE A 132 6.43 4.83 -0.89
C ILE A 132 4.92 5.05 -1.00
N ASP A 133 4.41 5.46 -2.17
CA ASP A 133 2.97 5.68 -2.37
C ASP A 133 2.20 4.36 -2.35
N SER A 134 2.78 3.26 -2.86
CA SER A 134 2.17 1.91 -2.81
C SER A 134 2.01 1.38 -1.37
N HIS A 135 2.82 1.89 -0.44
CA HIS A 135 2.72 1.57 0.99
C HIS A 135 1.96 2.63 1.81
N GLY A 136 1.28 3.59 1.15
CA GLY A 136 0.53 4.64 1.85
C GLY A 136 1.43 5.58 2.66
N LEU A 137 2.66 5.85 2.18
CA LEU A 137 3.64 6.69 2.83
C LEU A 137 3.94 7.98 2.04
N ARG A 138 4.53 8.95 2.74
CA ARG A 138 5.08 10.20 2.20
C ARG A 138 6.45 10.46 2.82
N VAL A 139 7.26 11.29 2.18
CA VAL A 139 8.47 11.80 2.84
C VAL A 139 8.07 12.92 3.80
N ARG A 140 8.73 13.00 4.95
CA ARG A 140 8.63 14.13 5.87
C ARG A 140 9.57 15.23 5.38
N CYS A 141 9.03 16.42 5.15
CA CYS A 141 9.85 17.59 4.84
C CYS A 141 10.80 17.89 6.01
N SER A 142 12.09 18.06 5.73
CA SER A 142 13.09 18.36 6.77
C SER A 142 12.96 19.78 7.35
N GLU A 143 12.30 20.69 6.63
CA GLU A 143 12.17 22.09 7.05
C GLU A 143 10.90 22.33 7.89
N CYS A 144 9.74 21.83 7.44
CA CYS A 144 8.46 22.09 8.12
C CYS A 144 7.82 20.85 8.77
N GLY A 145 8.41 19.66 8.62
CA GLY A 145 7.89 18.41 9.19
C GLY A 145 6.61 17.87 8.53
N HIS A 146 6.04 18.55 7.53
CA HIS A 146 4.80 18.11 6.88
C HIS A 146 5.07 16.94 5.91
N PRO A 147 4.08 16.06 5.68
CA PRO A 147 4.12 15.08 4.61
C PRO A 147 4.24 15.76 3.25
N ALA A 148 5.21 15.32 2.45
CA ALA A 148 5.56 15.91 1.17
C ALA A 148 5.84 14.83 0.12
N ILE A 149 5.91 15.27 -1.14
CA ILE A 149 6.40 14.51 -2.27
C ILE A 149 7.82 15.01 -2.57
N LEU A 150 8.80 14.11 -2.56
CA LEU A 150 10.14 14.47 -3.01
C LEU A 150 10.12 14.66 -4.53
N ARG A 151 10.76 15.71 -5.04
CA ARG A 151 10.90 15.99 -6.47
C ARG A 151 12.29 16.50 -6.79
N VAL A 152 12.62 16.55 -8.07
CA VAL A 152 13.83 17.23 -8.58
C VAL A 152 13.42 18.39 -9.46
N SER A 153 13.88 19.58 -9.08
CA SER A 153 13.73 20.82 -9.83
C SER A 153 14.94 21.01 -10.76
N PRO A 154 14.75 21.47 -12.02
CA PRO A 154 15.85 21.76 -12.93
C PRO A 154 16.65 23.02 -12.53
N ARG A 155 16.26 23.71 -11.45
CA ARG A 155 16.98 24.87 -10.93
C ARG A 155 18.32 24.44 -10.31
N GLY A 156 19.28 25.36 -10.25
CA GLY A 156 20.57 25.13 -9.61
C GLY A 156 21.63 24.65 -10.61
N ASN A 157 22.25 23.51 -10.32
CA ASN A 157 23.31 22.93 -11.16
C ASN A 157 22.72 22.05 -12.29
N SER A 158 23.60 21.49 -13.12
CA SER A 158 23.23 20.61 -14.24
C SER A 158 22.47 19.34 -13.85
N SER A 159 22.58 18.89 -12.59
CA SER A 159 21.89 17.70 -12.07
C SER A 159 20.58 18.02 -11.33
N GLY A 160 20.23 19.31 -11.21
CA GLY A 160 19.05 19.80 -10.51
C GLY A 160 19.16 19.78 -8.99
N VAL A 161 18.09 20.23 -8.34
CA VAL A 161 17.98 20.27 -6.87
C VAL A 161 16.78 19.50 -6.35
N PHE A 162 16.97 18.80 -5.24
CA PHE A 162 15.93 18.06 -4.54
C PHE A 162 15.04 19.03 -3.75
N VAL A 163 13.73 18.93 -3.95
CA VAL A 163 12.72 19.75 -3.29
C VAL A 163 11.60 18.89 -2.71
N PHE A 164 11.09 19.31 -1.56
CA PHE A 164 9.87 18.76 -0.97
C PHE A 164 8.69 19.58 -1.49
N ASP A 165 7.76 18.93 -2.19
CA ASP A 165 6.50 19.50 -2.68
C ASP A 165 5.36 19.11 -1.74
N HIS A 166 4.74 20.11 -1.12
CA HIS A 166 3.66 19.90 -0.16
C HIS A 166 2.56 20.93 -0.38
N THR A 167 1.35 20.55 0.04
CA THR A 167 0.19 21.44 0.05
C THR A 167 -0.16 21.75 1.50
N ILE A 168 0.07 22.99 1.93
CA ILE A 168 -0.29 23.49 3.26
C ILE A 168 -1.39 24.55 3.06
N ASP A 169 -2.50 24.45 3.78
CA ASP A 169 -3.61 25.40 3.72
C ASP A 169 -4.07 25.74 2.28
N ASN A 170 -4.24 24.70 1.45
CA ASN A 170 -4.59 24.78 0.02
C ASN A 170 -3.56 25.47 -0.89
N ARG A 171 -2.38 25.81 -0.37
CA ARG A 171 -1.31 26.41 -1.14
C ARG A 171 -0.21 25.40 -1.36
N ARG A 172 0.27 25.33 -2.61
CA ARG A 172 1.42 24.51 -2.95
C ARG A 172 2.68 25.27 -2.59
N THR A 173 3.53 24.63 -1.78
CA THR A 173 4.79 25.20 -1.28
C THR A 173 5.93 24.23 -1.57
N PHE A 174 7.14 24.78 -1.71
CA PHE A 174 8.33 24.00 -1.97
C PHE A 174 9.40 24.36 -0.95
N HIS A 175 9.94 23.34 -0.28
CA HIS A 175 11.08 23.44 0.63
C HIS A 175 12.28 22.66 0.06
N GLY A 176 13.49 22.94 0.52
CA GLY A 176 14.72 22.31 0.06
C GLY A 176 15.48 23.14 -0.96
N GLY A 177 15.97 22.49 -2.03
CA GLY A 177 16.88 23.10 -3.00
C GLY A 177 18.33 22.65 -2.85
N LYS A 178 18.56 21.50 -2.20
CA LYS A 178 19.89 20.90 -2.09
C LYS A 178 20.21 20.08 -3.33
N SER A 179 21.47 20.09 -3.78
CA SER A 179 21.93 19.31 -4.94
C SER A 179 22.16 17.83 -4.65
N ARG A 180 22.03 17.42 -3.38
CA ARG A 180 22.20 16.03 -2.90
C ARG A 180 20.92 15.54 -2.26
N LEU A 181 20.66 14.24 -2.40
CA LEU A 181 19.48 13.59 -1.83
C LEU A 181 19.44 13.82 -0.31
N PRO A 182 18.35 14.38 0.23
CA PRO A 182 18.24 14.58 1.67
C PRO A 182 18.08 13.25 2.41
N VAL A 183 18.33 13.25 3.72
CA VAL A 183 17.92 12.15 4.59
C VAL A 183 16.40 11.99 4.48
N ILE A 184 15.96 10.77 4.22
CA ILE A 184 14.57 10.42 4.02
C ILE A 184 13.98 9.91 5.33
N HIS A 185 13.02 10.67 5.86
CA HIS A 185 12.12 10.20 6.90
C HIS A 185 10.75 9.94 6.28
N LEU A 186 10.17 8.78 6.52
CA LEU A 186 8.83 8.44 6.01
C LEU A 186 7.77 8.78 7.05
N VAL A 187 6.60 9.20 6.63
CA VAL A 187 5.39 9.43 7.44
C VAL A 187 4.18 8.85 6.72
N ALA A 188 3.07 8.65 7.43
CA ALA A 188 1.83 8.19 6.80
C ALA A 188 1.33 9.22 5.77
N LYS A 189 0.78 8.72 4.66
CA LYS A 189 0.11 9.54 3.65
C LYS A 189 -1.14 10.16 4.26
N PRO A 190 -1.32 11.49 4.21
CA PRO A 190 -2.54 12.12 4.69
C PRO A 190 -3.77 11.58 3.97
N PRO A 191 -4.91 11.47 4.65
CA PRO A 191 -6.17 11.08 4.02
C PRO A 191 -6.51 12.05 2.89
N ARG A 192 -7.01 11.51 1.78
CA ARG A 192 -7.40 12.32 0.63
C ARG A 192 -8.56 13.23 1.03
N ARG A 193 -8.43 14.53 0.78
CA ARG A 193 -9.54 15.47 1.00
C ARG A 193 -10.68 15.08 0.07
N LYS A 194 -11.84 14.76 0.64
CA LYS A 194 -13.06 14.54 -0.13
C LYS A 194 -13.35 15.84 -0.86
N ALA A 195 -13.53 15.78 -2.18
CA ALA A 195 -13.92 16.96 -2.95
C ALA A 195 -15.26 17.44 -2.40
N SER A 196 -15.26 18.62 -1.77
CA SER A 196 -16.51 19.28 -1.39
C SER A 196 -17.26 19.56 -2.70
N LYS A 197 -18.31 18.78 -2.96
CA LYS A 197 -19.28 19.06 -4.03
C LYS A 197 -19.78 20.48 -3.76
N LYS A 198 -19.36 21.45 -4.56
CA LYS A 198 -19.99 22.77 -4.56
C LYS A 198 -21.47 22.50 -4.84
N LEU A 199 -22.33 22.58 -3.83
CA LEU A 199 -23.74 22.80 -4.08
C LEU A 199 -23.80 24.16 -4.77
N ALA A 200 -24.05 24.14 -6.07
CA ALA A 200 -24.51 25.33 -6.78
C ALA A 200 -25.79 25.78 -6.06
N SER A 201 -25.71 26.97 -5.46
CA SER A 201 -26.87 27.73 -4.98
C SER A 201 -27.34 28.63 -6.10
#